data_AF-A0A4Q7F9L0-F1
#
_entry.id   AF-A0A4Q7F9L0-F1
#
_cell.length_a   1.000
_cell.length_b   1.000
_cell.length_c   1.000
_cell.angle_alpha   90.00
_cell.angle_beta   90.00
_cell.angle_gamma   90.00
#
_symmetry.space_group_name_H-M   'P 1'
#
loop_
_entity.id
_entity.type
_entity.pdbx_description
1 polymer ?
#
loop_
_entity_poly.entity_id
_entity_poly.type
_entity_poly.pdbx_seq_one_letter_code
_entity_poly.pdbx_strand_id
1 'polypeptide(L)'
;AACARLEAALAAGRRIDRNTTLAELIVLDVDFHRAIYQLAGNPVIEETMAPQWPHMRRSMATVLAELDYRGSAWAEHADIAKHILAGDANAAERAALAHAQTAGRMTEERLRATEEVAA
;
A
#
# COMPACT_ATOMS: atom_id res chain seq x y z
N ALA A 1 4.83 -12.48 -16.92
CA ALA A 1 3.39 -12.35 -16.60
C ALA A 1 3.17 -11.66 -15.25
N ALA A 2 3.80 -12.09 -14.16
CA ALA A 2 3.63 -11.45 -12.84
C ALA A 2 4.29 -10.06 -12.74
N CYS A 3 5.51 -9.86 -13.27
CA CYS A 3 6.12 -8.52 -13.31
C CYS A 3 5.26 -7.50 -14.06
N ALA A 4 4.63 -7.92 -15.17
CA ALA A 4 3.72 -7.07 -15.93
C ALA A 4 2.48 -6.64 -15.13
N ARG A 5 2.01 -7.46 -14.17
CA ARG A 5 0.93 -7.06 -13.25
C ARG A 5 1.38 -5.97 -12.29
N LEU A 6 2.58 -6.11 -11.73
CA LEU A 6 3.16 -5.09 -10.84
C LEU A 6 3.38 -3.77 -11.60
N GLU A 7 3.93 -3.83 -12.80
CA GLU A 7 4.10 -2.65 -13.67
C GLU A 7 2.77 -2.00 -14.05
N ALA A 8 1.73 -2.80 -14.33
CA ALA A 8 0.40 -2.30 -14.62
C ALA A 8 -0.24 -1.61 -13.40
N ALA A 9 -0.09 -2.18 -12.21
CA ALA A 9 -0.55 -1.55 -10.96
C ALA A 9 0.17 -0.20 -10.74
N LEU A 10 1.50 -0.16 -10.92
CA LEU A 10 2.27 1.09 -10.84
C LEU A 10 1.86 2.12 -11.90
N ALA A 11 1.50 1.68 -13.10
CA ALA A 11 0.99 2.57 -14.14
C ALA A 11 -0.38 3.14 -13.79
N ALA A 12 -1.23 2.32 -13.16
CA ALA A 12 -2.56 2.75 -12.76
C ALA A 12 -2.51 3.87 -11.73
N GLY A 13 -1.70 3.75 -10.67
CA GLY A 13 -1.64 4.80 -9.65
C GLY A 13 -0.80 6.03 -10.03
N ARG A 14 0.00 6.01 -11.11
CA ARG A 14 0.54 7.25 -11.70
C ARG A 14 -0.54 8.21 -12.22
N ARG A 15 -1.79 7.74 -12.36
CA ARG A 15 -2.95 8.56 -12.75
C ARG A 15 -3.70 9.16 -11.56
N ILE A 16 -3.24 8.90 -10.32
CA ILE A 16 -3.83 9.49 -9.12
C ILE A 16 -3.67 11.02 -9.19
N ASP A 17 -4.78 11.72 -8.95
CA ASP A 17 -4.85 13.16 -8.88
C ASP A 17 -5.77 13.61 -7.73
N ARG A 18 -5.98 14.93 -7.60
CA ARG A 18 -6.83 15.51 -6.55
C ARG A 18 -8.30 15.08 -6.61
N ASN A 19 -8.78 14.61 -7.77
CA ASN A 19 -10.17 14.18 -7.96
C ASN A 19 -10.34 12.69 -7.70
N THR A 20 -9.24 11.94 -7.54
CA THR A 20 -9.27 10.51 -7.25
C THR A 20 -9.92 10.27 -5.89
N THR A 21 -10.99 9.49 -5.88
CA THR A 21 -11.77 9.21 -4.67
C THR A 21 -11.01 8.27 -3.73
N LEU A 22 -11.33 8.31 -2.44
CA LEU A 22 -10.75 7.39 -1.45
C LEU A 22 -10.97 5.92 -1.83
N ALA A 23 -12.15 5.60 -2.37
CA ALA A 23 -12.47 4.23 -2.79
C ALA A 23 -11.56 3.76 -3.94
N GLU A 24 -11.28 4.63 -4.92
CA GLU A 24 -10.36 4.32 -6.02
C GLU A 24 -8.93 4.13 -5.52
N LEU A 25 -8.46 4.97 -4.59
CA LEU A 25 -7.12 4.83 -4.00
C LEU A 25 -6.95 3.48 -3.29
N ILE A 26 -7.95 3.08 -2.49
CA ILE A 26 -7.92 1.78 -1.80
C ILE A 26 -7.86 0.61 -2.80
N VAL A 27 -8.56 0.71 -3.93
CA VAL A 27 -8.51 -0.33 -4.97
C VAL A 27 -7.11 -0.41 -5.57
N LEU A 28 -6.51 0.74 -5.90
CA LEU A 28 -5.15 0.80 -6.46
C LEU A 28 -4.10 0.22 -5.50
N ASP A 29 -4.18 0.55 -4.21
CA ASP A 29 -3.31 -0.01 -3.17
C ASP A 29 -3.47 -1.54 -3.07
N VAL A 30 -4.73 -2.03 -3.00
CA VAL A 30 -5.00 -3.47 -2.93
C VAL A 30 -4.45 -4.20 -4.15
N ASP A 31 -4.62 -3.64 -5.34
CA ASP A 31 -4.11 -4.22 -6.58
C ASP A 31 -2.58 -4.27 -6.61
N PHE A 32 -1.92 -3.21 -6.11
CA PHE A 32 -0.46 -3.17 -5.95
C PHE A 32 0.04 -4.29 -5.01
N HIS A 33 -0.51 -4.38 -3.81
CA HIS A 33 -0.11 -5.40 -2.84
C HIS A 33 -0.39 -6.82 -3.34
N ARG A 34 -1.53 -7.07 -3.99
CA ARG A 34 -1.84 -8.38 -4.60
C ARG A 34 -0.87 -8.74 -5.73
N ALA A 35 -0.45 -7.76 -6.53
CA ALA A 35 0.54 -8.01 -7.57
C ALA A 35 1.88 -8.49 -7.00
N ILE A 36 2.30 -7.95 -5.83
CA ILE A 36 3.50 -8.43 -5.12
C ILE A 36 3.31 -9.86 -4.62
N TYR A 37 2.17 -10.19 -4.01
CA TYR A 37 1.91 -11.55 -3.51
C TYR A 37 1.94 -12.59 -4.64
N GLN A 38 1.32 -12.27 -5.77
CA GLN A 38 1.34 -13.11 -6.97
C GLN A 38 2.75 -13.25 -7.56
N LEU A 39 3.54 -12.18 -7.52
CA LEU A 39 4.92 -12.18 -8.01
C LEU A 39 5.84 -13.05 -7.16
N ALA A 40 5.58 -13.18 -5.87
CA ALA A 40 6.34 -14.07 -4.99
C ALA A 40 6.21 -15.55 -5.39
N GLY A 41 5.21 -15.93 -6.20
CA GLY A 41 5.01 -17.29 -6.68
C GLY A 41 4.69 -18.31 -5.57
N ASN A 42 4.36 -17.83 -4.36
CA ASN A 42 4.02 -18.64 -3.22
C ASN A 42 2.54 -18.45 -2.84
N PRO A 43 1.65 -19.40 -3.18
CA PRO A 43 0.21 -19.26 -2.97
C PRO A 43 -0.17 -19.13 -1.49
N VAL A 44 0.67 -19.64 -0.56
CA VAL A 44 0.43 -19.55 0.88
C VAL A 44 0.37 -18.10 1.36
N ILE A 45 1.07 -17.18 0.68
CA ILE A 45 1.03 -15.74 1.01
C ILE A 45 -0.39 -15.19 0.74
N GLU A 46 -0.96 -15.46 -0.43
CA GLU A 46 -2.31 -14.99 -0.77
C GLU A 46 -3.37 -15.62 0.15
N GLU A 47 -3.25 -16.92 0.44
CA GLU A 47 -4.15 -17.64 1.36
C GLU A 47 -4.09 -17.08 2.78
N THR A 48 -2.89 -16.81 3.29
CA THR A 48 -2.68 -16.26 4.63
C THR A 48 -3.21 -14.82 4.74
N MET A 49 -3.03 -14.02 3.69
CA MET A 49 -3.46 -12.62 3.67
C MET A 49 -4.96 -12.45 3.37
N ALA A 50 -5.59 -13.42 2.72
CA ALA A 50 -7.01 -13.39 2.38
C ALA A 50 -7.94 -12.91 3.52
N PRO A 51 -7.91 -13.50 4.73
CA PRO A 51 -8.74 -13.06 5.85
C PRO A 51 -8.33 -11.70 6.45
N GLN A 52 -7.11 -11.23 6.20
CA GLN A 52 -6.59 -9.97 6.74
C GLN A 52 -6.99 -8.74 5.91
N TRP A 53 -7.38 -8.93 4.64
CA TRP A 53 -7.73 -7.84 3.73
C TRP A 53 -8.76 -6.84 4.26
N PRO A 54 -9.84 -7.24 4.95
CA PRO A 54 -10.77 -6.27 5.54
C PRO A 54 -10.08 -5.33 6.54
N HIS A 55 -9.12 -5.83 7.31
CA HIS A 55 -8.35 -5.02 8.27
C HIS A 55 -7.38 -4.08 7.55
N MET A 56 -6.65 -4.59 6.54
CA MET A 56 -5.76 -3.76 5.71
C MET A 56 -6.52 -2.64 5.01
N ARG A 57 -7.70 -2.92 4.44
CA ARG A 57 -8.52 -1.90 3.78
C ARG A 57 -9.00 -0.81 4.74
N ARG A 58 -9.29 -1.14 6.00
CA ARG A 58 -9.63 -0.13 7.04
C ARG A 58 -8.43 0.73 7.42
N SER A 59 -7.24 0.13 7.49
CA SER A 59 -5.97 0.85 7.69
C SER A 59 -5.67 1.78 6.50
N MET A 60 -5.76 1.28 5.27
CA MET A 60 -5.61 2.07 4.04
C MET A 60 -6.61 3.24 3.99
N ALA A 61 -7.89 2.98 4.26
CA ALA A 61 -8.91 4.03 4.31
C ALA A 61 -8.60 5.12 5.34
N THR A 62 -7.98 4.73 6.45
CA THR A 62 -7.54 5.65 7.50
C THR A 62 -6.44 6.58 7.01
N VAL A 63 -5.37 6.01 6.44
CA VAL A 63 -4.19 6.81 6.07
C VAL A 63 -4.36 7.57 4.76
N LEU A 64 -5.14 7.04 3.81
CA LEU A 64 -5.40 7.67 2.51
C LEU A 64 -6.49 8.76 2.59
N ALA A 65 -7.20 8.87 3.71
CA ALA A 65 -8.09 10.00 3.97
C ALA A 65 -7.29 11.32 4.00
N GLU A 66 -6.02 11.27 4.43
CA GLU A 66 -5.11 12.41 4.45
C GLU A 66 -4.53 12.69 3.06
N LEU A 67 -4.79 13.89 2.53
CA LEU A 67 -4.36 14.27 1.18
C LEU A 67 -2.84 14.25 1.02
N ASP A 68 -2.10 14.66 2.05
CA ASP A 68 -0.63 14.74 2.03
C ASP A 68 0.02 13.35 2.01
N TYR A 69 -0.65 12.33 2.58
CA TYR A 69 -0.10 10.98 2.63
C TYR A 69 -0.33 10.20 1.34
N ARG A 70 -1.34 10.54 0.52
CA ARG A 70 -1.63 9.85 -0.75
C ARG A 70 -0.42 9.82 -1.69
N GLY A 71 0.24 10.97 -1.87
CA GLY A 71 1.42 11.08 -2.72
C GLY A 71 2.62 10.32 -2.15
N SER A 72 2.81 10.43 -0.83
CA SER A 72 3.90 9.75 -0.12
C SER A 72 3.77 8.23 -0.19
N ALA A 73 2.57 7.69 0.08
CA ALA A 73 2.28 6.25 -0.01
C ALA A 73 2.56 5.70 -1.40
N TRP A 74 2.16 6.41 -2.46
CA TRP A 74 2.42 5.96 -3.82
C TRP A 74 3.90 6.02 -4.20
N ALA A 75 4.64 7.02 -3.71
CA ALA A 75 6.08 7.10 -3.89
C ALA A 75 6.81 5.94 -3.19
N GLU A 76 6.38 5.58 -1.98
CA GLU A 76 6.87 4.40 -1.24
C GLU A 76 6.61 3.11 -2.03
N HIS A 77 5.41 2.93 -2.59
CA HIS A 77 5.09 1.79 -3.46
C HIS A 77 5.98 1.71 -4.69
N ALA A 78 6.24 2.84 -5.35
CA ALA A 78 7.13 2.90 -6.50
C ALA A 78 8.57 2.49 -6.15
N ASP A 79 9.07 2.89 -4.97
CA ASP A 79 10.41 2.53 -4.50
C ASP A 79 10.52 1.03 -4.14
N ILE A 80 9.50 0.47 -3.47
CA ILE A 80 9.41 -0.97 -3.22
C ILE A 80 9.47 -1.74 -4.54
N ALA A 81 8.64 -1.37 -5.50
CA ALA A 81 8.58 -2.08 -6.78
C ALA A 81 9.87 -1.95 -7.60
N LYS A 82 10.54 -0.79 -7.53
CA LYS A 82 11.85 -0.60 -8.15
C LYS A 82 12.87 -1.63 -7.62
N HIS A 83 12.93 -1.83 -6.30
CA HIS A 83 13.83 -2.82 -5.70
C HIS A 83 13.47 -4.26 -6.09
N ILE A 84 12.17 -4.58 -6.11
CA ILE A 84 11.67 -5.89 -6.56
C ILE A 84 12.07 -6.16 -8.02
N LEU A 85 11.84 -5.21 -8.93
CA LEU A 85 12.14 -5.35 -10.36
C LEU A 85 13.64 -5.39 -10.64
N ALA A 86 14.46 -4.80 -9.77
CA ALA A 86 15.92 -4.91 -9.82
C ALA A 86 16.46 -6.24 -9.24
N GLY A 87 15.62 -7.06 -8.62
CA GLY A 87 16.03 -8.30 -7.97
C GLY A 87 16.75 -8.12 -6.62
N ASP A 88 16.71 -6.92 -6.04
CA ASP A 88 17.31 -6.64 -4.74
C ASP A 88 16.31 -6.92 -3.61
N ALA A 89 16.25 -8.18 -3.21
CA ALA A 89 15.33 -8.65 -2.17
C ALA A 89 15.53 -7.92 -0.83
N ASN A 90 16.77 -7.64 -0.43
CA ASN A 90 17.07 -7.01 0.85
C ASN A 90 16.60 -5.55 0.87
N ALA A 91 16.79 -4.82 -0.23
CA ALA A 91 16.28 -3.45 -0.33
C ALA A 91 14.75 -3.42 -0.42
N ALA A 92 14.14 -4.35 -1.16
CA ALA A 92 12.69 -4.48 -1.26
C ALA A 92 12.04 -4.76 0.11
N GLU A 93 12.63 -5.66 0.91
CA GLU A 93 12.18 -5.95 2.28
C GLU A 93 12.26 -4.71 3.17
N ARG A 94 13.40 -4.01 3.18
CA ARG A 94 13.56 -2.80 3.99
C ARG A 94 12.55 -1.71 3.61
N ALA A 95 12.35 -1.49 2.32
CA ALA A 95 11.39 -0.50 1.83
C ALA A 95 9.95 -0.88 2.21
N ALA A 96 9.57 -2.16 2.05
CA ALA A 96 8.24 -2.64 2.42
C ALA A 96 7.98 -2.55 3.93
N LEU A 97 8.97 -2.88 4.76
CA LEU A 97 8.90 -2.74 6.20
C LEU A 97 8.73 -1.27 6.61
N ALA A 98 9.52 -0.36 6.02
CA ALA A 98 9.43 1.07 6.30
C ALA A 98 8.05 1.65 5.91
N HIS A 99 7.49 1.25 4.77
CA HIS A 99 6.14 1.60 4.35
C HIS A 99 5.09 1.15 5.37
N ALA A 100 5.11 -0.14 5.76
CA ALA A 100 4.17 -0.69 6.73
C ALA A 100 4.25 0.02 8.10
N GLN A 101 5.46 0.33 8.57
CA GLN A 101 5.67 1.06 9.81
C GLN A 101 5.17 2.51 9.73
N THR A 102 5.36 3.18 8.58
CA THR A 102 4.90 4.55 8.35
C THR A 102 3.37 4.61 8.34
N ALA A 103 2.72 3.71 7.60
CA ALA A 103 1.26 3.59 7.61
C ALA A 103 0.72 3.28 9.01
N GLY A 104 1.41 2.43 9.79
CA GLY A 104 1.07 2.13 11.18
C GLY A 104 1.12 3.35 12.09
N ARG A 105 2.22 4.11 12.06
CA ARG A 105 2.36 5.36 12.84
C ARG A 105 1.30 6.39 12.46
N MET A 106 1.03 6.57 11.16
CA MET A 106 0.00 7.50 10.71
C MET A 106 -1.40 7.11 11.17
N THR A 107 -1.70 5.82 11.14
CA THR A 107 -2.96 5.29 11.67
C THR A 107 -3.12 5.58 13.16
N GLU A 108 -2.06 5.33 13.94
CA GLU A 108 -2.03 5.59 15.39
C GLU A 108 -2.25 7.07 15.69
N GLU A 109 -1.46 7.95 15.07
CA GLU A 109 -1.52 9.41 15.27
C GLU A 109 -2.93 9.95 15.01
N ARG A 110 -3.58 9.49 13.93
CA ARG A 110 -4.95 9.91 13.61
C ARG A 110 -5.97 9.39 14.61
N LEU A 111 -5.86 8.14 15.05
CA LEU A 111 -6.77 7.60 16.07
C LEU A 111 -6.69 8.40 17.37
N ARG A 112 -5.46 8.70 17.83
CA ARG A 112 -5.23 9.54 19.01
C ARG A 112 -5.82 10.95 18.85
N ALA A 113 -5.60 11.60 17.72
CA ALA A 113 -6.17 12.93 17.46
C ALA A 113 -7.72 12.91 17.43
N THR A 114 -8.32 11.83 16.93
CA THR A 114 -9.78 11.67 16.91
C THR A 114 -10.34 11.48 18.33
N GLU A 115 -9.66 10.71 19.18
CA GLU A 115 -10.02 10.52 20.58
C GLU A 115 -9.94 11.83 21.38
N GLU A 116 -8.89 12.63 21.16
CA GLU A 116 -8.71 13.94 21.81
C GLU A 116 -9.80 14.95 21.43
N VAL A 117 -10.26 14.94 20.16
CA VAL A 117 -11.36 15.82 19.70
C VAL A 117 -12.72 15.37 20.25
N ALA A 118 -12.88 14.08 20.54
CA ALA A 118 -14.12 13.51 21.07
C ALA A 118 -14.26 13.61 22.60
N ALA A 119 -13.18 13.92 23.31
CA ALA A 119 -13.10 14.08 24.77
C ALA A 119 -13.40 15.52 25.21
#